data_AF-A0A527W6E1-F1
#
_entry.id   AF-A0A527W6E1-F1
#
_cell.length_a   1.000
_cell.length_b   1.000
_cell.length_c   1.000
_cell.angle_alpha   90.00
_cell.angle_beta   90.00
_cell.angle_gamma   90.00
#
_symmetry.space_group_name_H-M   'P 1'
#
loop_
_entity.id
_entity.type
_entity.pdbx_description
1 polymer ?
#
loop_
_entity_poly.entity_id
_entity_poly.type
_entity_poly.pdbx_seq_one_letter_code
_entity_poly.pdbx_strand_id
1 'polypeptide(L)'
;MAVLATDNFGEPDAALLAAVDAEVQKSSVRVISDRITVVSATSATINVAADIWLLPTTPMTVFDSLEVLLRQSLADEGGLGFNLTRSWLISKLQVPGVQKVSLTAPLADTIVDDGAAVKLGNVALTYKGRDR
;
A
#
# COMPACT_ATOMS: atom_id res chain seq x y z
N MET A 1 10.21 38.83 15.74
CA MET A 1 11.67 38.54 15.75
C MET A 1 11.94 37.71 14.51
N ALA A 2 12.86 38.16 13.65
CA ALA A 2 13.14 37.56 12.34
C ALA A 2 14.28 36.55 12.43
N VAL A 3 14.23 35.48 11.63
CA VAL A 3 15.41 34.75 11.12
C VAL A 3 15.13 34.34 9.67
N LEU A 4 16.05 34.72 8.80
CA LEU A 4 16.17 34.38 7.39
C LEU A 4 17.19 33.24 7.26
N ALA A 5 16.94 32.24 6.41
CA ALA A 5 17.99 31.35 5.89
C ALA A 5 17.68 31.02 4.43
N THR A 6 18.61 31.42 3.56
CA THR A 6 18.62 31.14 2.12
C THR A 6 19.39 29.86 1.87
N ASP A 7 18.96 29.11 0.85
CA ASP A 7 19.69 28.18 0.00
C ASP A 7 20.65 27.15 0.64
N ASN A 8 20.33 25.86 0.47
CA ASN A 8 21.35 24.82 0.39
C ASN A 8 20.88 23.64 -0.46
N PHE A 9 21.36 23.62 -1.71
CA PHE A 9 21.79 22.45 -2.49
C PHE A 9 21.00 21.14 -2.32
N GLY A 10 20.39 20.72 -3.43
CA GLY A 10 19.71 19.45 -3.57
C GLY A 10 20.53 18.24 -3.12
N GLU A 11 20.06 17.65 -2.04
CA GLU A 11 20.01 16.20 -1.79
C GLU A 11 18.74 15.97 -0.97
N PRO A 12 17.77 15.17 -1.44
CA PRO A 12 16.75 14.63 -0.56
C PRO A 12 17.36 13.47 0.22
N ASP A 13 18.25 13.79 1.16
CA ASP A 13 18.83 12.82 2.09
C ASP A 13 17.96 12.67 3.34
N ALA A 14 17.74 11.40 3.70
CA ALA A 14 17.43 10.92 5.04
C ALA A 14 16.12 11.35 5.77
N ALA A 15 15.02 11.70 5.09
CA ALA A 15 13.76 12.07 5.78
C ALA A 15 12.53 11.16 5.55
N LEU A 16 12.58 10.16 4.67
CA LEU A 16 11.39 9.35 4.32
C LEU A 16 11.27 7.99 5.04
N LEU A 17 12.03 7.77 6.11
CA LEU A 17 11.91 6.59 6.98
C LEU A 17 11.51 6.94 8.43
N ALA A 18 11.22 8.20 8.73
CA ALA A 18 10.67 8.61 10.03
C ALA A 18 9.16 8.90 9.99
N ALA A 19 8.52 8.94 8.81
CA ALA A 19 7.09 9.18 8.67
C ALA A 19 6.23 7.90 8.79
N VAL A 20 6.84 6.71 8.79
CA VAL A 20 6.12 5.42 8.95
C VAL A 20 6.32 4.83 10.36
N ASP A 21 7.34 5.24 11.11
CA ASP A 21 7.60 4.72 12.46
C ASP A 21 7.03 5.61 13.60
N ALA A 22 6.71 6.88 13.32
CA ALA A 22 6.17 7.81 14.34
C ALA A 22 4.63 7.83 14.44
N GLU A 23 3.90 7.33 13.43
CA GLU A 23 2.42 7.32 13.43
C GLU A 23 1.83 5.98 13.91
N VAL A 24 2.66 5.00 14.23
CA VAL A 24 2.22 3.74 14.87
C VAL A 24 2.25 3.83 16.41
N GLN A 25 2.91 4.85 16.98
CA GLN A 25 3.06 4.99 18.44
C GLN A 25 2.22 6.09 19.09
N LYS A 26 1.19 6.62 18.41
CA LYS A 26 0.26 7.61 19.01
C LYS A 26 -1.20 7.19 19.12
N SER A 27 -1.48 5.92 18.96
CA SER A 27 -2.76 5.35 19.36
C SER A 27 -2.56 4.40 20.52
N SER A 28 -2.34 4.99 21.69
CA SER A 28 -2.79 4.42 22.96
C SER A 28 -4.33 4.41 22.96
N VAL A 29 -4.91 3.72 21.98
CA VAL A 29 -6.33 3.41 21.90
C VAL A 29 -6.45 2.01 22.45
N ARG A 30 -6.72 2.00 23.74
CA ARG A 30 -7.20 0.89 24.53
C ARG A 30 -8.35 0.18 23.76
N VAL A 31 -8.05 -0.87 23.00
CA VAL A 31 -9.10 -1.72 22.44
C VAL A 31 -9.52 -2.71 23.52
N ILE A 32 -10.40 -2.24 24.41
CA ILE A 32 -11.22 -3.16 25.20
C ILE A 32 -12.31 -3.66 24.24
N SER A 33 -12.29 -4.95 23.96
CA SER A 33 -13.38 -5.66 23.28
C SER A 33 -13.70 -5.19 21.86
N ASP A 34 -12.93 -5.70 20.89
CA ASP A 34 -13.64 -6.30 19.76
C ASP A 34 -13.39 -7.80 19.81
N ARG A 35 -14.42 -8.51 20.24
CA ARG A 35 -14.50 -9.95 20.04
C ARG A 35 -14.65 -10.10 18.54
N ILE A 36 -13.52 -10.23 17.83
CA ILE A 36 -13.46 -10.66 16.43
C ILE A 36 -14.21 -11.99 16.39
N THR A 37 -15.50 -11.88 16.15
CA THR A 37 -16.36 -13.02 15.95
C THR A 37 -16.00 -13.40 14.53
N VAL A 38 -15.08 -14.35 14.40
CA VAL A 38 -14.84 -15.08 13.17
C VAL A 38 -16.12 -15.87 12.90
N VAL A 39 -17.20 -15.16 12.57
CA VAL A 39 -18.26 -15.72 11.74
C VAL A 39 -17.52 -16.10 10.48
N SER A 40 -17.68 -17.35 10.07
CA SER A 40 -17.04 -17.97 8.91
C SER A 40 -17.43 -17.22 7.63
N ALA A 41 -16.96 -15.99 7.48
CA ALA A 41 -17.12 -15.18 6.30
C ALA A 41 -16.29 -15.85 5.23
N THR A 42 -16.98 -16.30 4.18
CA THR A 42 -16.35 -16.88 3.00
C THR A 42 -15.27 -15.90 2.52
N SER A 43 -14.00 -16.24 2.68
CA SER A 43 -12.92 -15.33 2.31
C SER A 43 -12.44 -15.62 0.89
N ALA A 44 -12.58 -14.66 -0.02
CA ALA A 44 -12.06 -14.76 -1.37
C ALA A 44 -10.56 -14.41 -1.35
N THR A 45 -9.71 -15.40 -1.57
CA THR A 45 -8.26 -15.16 -1.67
C THR A 45 -7.91 -14.77 -3.09
N ILE A 46 -7.35 -13.57 -3.26
CA ILE A 46 -6.98 -13.02 -4.56
C ILE A 46 -5.47 -12.84 -4.63
N ASN A 47 -4.88 -13.38 -5.69
CA ASN A 47 -3.47 -13.19 -5.98
C ASN A 47 -3.30 -11.89 -6.78
N VAL A 48 -2.28 -11.13 -6.41
CA VAL A 48 -1.93 -9.88 -7.07
C VAL A 48 -0.58 -10.04 -7.72
N ALA A 49 -0.50 -9.68 -9.00
CA ALA A 49 0.77 -9.61 -9.72
C ALA A 49 0.83 -8.26 -10.44
N ALA A 50 1.93 -7.55 -10.26
CA ALA A 50 2.12 -6.25 -10.85
C ALA A 50 3.58 -6.00 -11.24
N ASP A 51 3.74 -5.37 -12.38
CA ASP A 51 4.99 -4.85 -12.90
C ASP A 51 5.11 -3.37 -12.50
N ILE A 52 6.22 -3.00 -11.85
CA ILE A 52 6.43 -1.67 -11.29
C ILE A 52 7.64 -1.01 -11.95
N TRP A 53 7.45 0.23 -12.40
CA TRP A 53 8.51 1.12 -12.86
C TRP A 53 8.67 2.27 -11.87
N LEU A 54 9.89 2.50 -11.42
CA LEU A 54 10.22 3.59 -10.51
C LEU A 54 10.71 4.81 -11.28
N LEU A 55 10.60 5.99 -10.67
CA LEU A 55 11.27 7.18 -11.18
C LEU A 55 12.80 7.02 -11.07
N PRO A 56 13.60 7.71 -11.91
CA PRO A 56 15.04 7.53 -11.97
C PRO A 56 15.77 7.76 -10.63
N THR A 57 15.24 8.65 -9.79
CA THR A 57 15.82 9.06 -8.51
C THR A 57 15.22 8.32 -7.31
N THR A 58 14.26 7.41 -7.53
CA THR A 58 13.57 6.74 -6.44
C THR A 58 14.41 5.60 -5.84
N PRO A 59 14.57 5.56 -4.51
CA PRO A 59 15.24 4.46 -3.82
C PRO A 59 14.48 3.12 -3.98
N MET A 60 15.20 2.00 -4.01
CA MET A 60 14.59 0.67 -4.04
C MET A 60 13.75 0.36 -2.80
N THR A 61 14.03 1.02 -1.67
CA THR A 61 13.24 0.87 -0.43
C THR A 61 11.76 1.18 -0.62
N VAL A 62 11.42 2.05 -1.59
CA VAL A 62 10.03 2.33 -1.97
C VAL A 62 9.38 1.07 -2.54
N PHE A 63 10.05 0.37 -3.45
CA PHE A 63 9.57 -0.88 -4.04
C PHE A 63 9.44 -1.99 -2.99
N ASP A 64 10.46 -2.13 -2.13
CA ASP A 64 10.46 -3.15 -1.06
C ASP A 64 9.30 -2.95 -0.07
N SER A 65 8.84 -1.71 0.11
CA SER A 65 7.75 -1.36 1.01
C SER A 65 6.36 -1.52 0.39
N LEU A 66 6.24 -1.65 -0.94
CA LEU A 66 4.94 -1.67 -1.64
C LEU A 66 4.02 -2.79 -1.20
N GLU A 67 4.56 -4.00 -1.02
CA GLU A 67 3.75 -5.14 -0.60
C GLU A 67 3.18 -4.91 0.82
N VAL A 68 4.01 -4.40 1.72
CA VAL A 68 3.60 -4.12 3.11
C VAL A 68 2.50 -3.05 3.13
N LEU A 69 2.69 -1.96 2.40
CA LEU A 69 1.71 -0.88 2.28
C LEU A 69 0.39 -1.37 1.66
N LEU A 70 0.44 -2.23 0.65
CA LEU A 70 -0.75 -2.81 0.03
C LEU A 70 -1.52 -3.68 1.02
N ARG A 71 -0.81 -4.52 1.79
CA ARG A 71 -1.43 -5.39 2.82
C ARG A 71 -2.03 -4.58 3.96
N GLN A 72 -1.35 -3.52 4.41
CA GLN A 72 -1.88 -2.58 5.41
C GLN A 72 -3.12 -1.86 4.89
N SER A 73 -3.08 -1.32 3.68
CA SER A 73 -4.24 -0.66 3.06
C SER A 73 -5.46 -1.57 2.98
N LEU A 74 -5.27 -2.86 2.68
CA LEU A 74 -6.39 -3.81 2.69
C LEU A 74 -6.88 -4.12 4.11
N ALA A 75 -6.01 -4.14 5.11
CA ALA A 75 -6.44 -4.33 6.49
C ALA A 75 -7.23 -3.12 7.02
N ASP A 76 -6.87 -1.91 6.59
CA ASP A 76 -7.49 -0.65 7.04
C ASP A 76 -8.81 -0.34 6.30
N GLU A 77 -8.84 -0.54 4.97
CA GLU A 77 -10.02 -0.23 4.13
C GLU A 77 -10.87 -1.45 3.80
N GLY A 78 -10.31 -2.65 3.96
CA GLY A 78 -11.03 -3.89 3.68
C GLY A 78 -12.07 -4.23 4.73
N GLY A 79 -12.88 -5.23 4.41
CA GLY A 79 -13.97 -5.68 5.27
C GLY A 79 -14.92 -6.61 4.54
N LEU A 80 -16.05 -6.89 5.17
CA LEU A 80 -17.16 -7.62 4.53
C LEU A 80 -17.77 -6.75 3.43
N GLY A 81 -18.01 -7.34 2.26
CA GLY A 81 -18.54 -6.62 1.09
C GLY A 81 -17.56 -5.67 0.40
N PHE A 82 -16.27 -5.70 0.77
CA PHE A 82 -15.27 -4.85 0.14
C PHE A 82 -14.88 -5.37 -1.25
N ASN A 83 -15.27 -4.65 -2.29
CA ASN A 83 -14.92 -4.98 -3.67
C ASN A 83 -13.45 -4.65 -3.98
N LEU A 84 -12.65 -5.67 -4.29
CA LEU A 84 -11.26 -5.50 -4.70
C LEU A 84 -11.20 -5.19 -6.19
N THR A 85 -11.14 -3.90 -6.52
CA THR A 85 -11.01 -3.42 -7.90
C THR A 85 -9.56 -3.27 -8.34
N ARG A 86 -9.31 -3.39 -9.64
CA ARG A 86 -8.02 -3.11 -10.27
C ARG A 86 -7.60 -1.67 -10.04
N SER A 87 -8.54 -0.73 -10.10
CA SER A 87 -8.28 0.69 -9.85
C SER A 87 -7.82 0.95 -8.41
N TRP A 88 -8.42 0.27 -7.43
CA TRP A 88 -7.97 0.36 -6.03
C TRP A 88 -6.54 -0.19 -5.87
N LEU A 89 -6.26 -1.38 -6.43
CA LEU A 89 -4.91 -1.98 -6.40
C LEU A 89 -3.86 -1.05 -7.03
N ILE A 90 -4.16 -0.50 -8.20
CA ILE A 90 -3.27 0.44 -8.89
C ILE A 90 -3.05 1.67 -8.01
N SER A 91 -4.12 2.25 -7.45
CA SER A 91 -4.03 3.42 -6.57
C SER A 91 -3.11 3.17 -5.36
N LYS A 92 -3.20 1.99 -4.71
CA LYS A 92 -2.34 1.65 -3.57
C LYS A 92 -0.89 1.37 -3.95
N LEU A 93 -0.64 0.85 -5.15
CA LEU A 93 0.70 0.65 -5.68
C LEU A 93 1.31 1.95 -6.25
N GLN A 94 0.48 2.94 -6.57
CA GLN A 94 0.88 4.24 -7.12
C GLN A 94 1.29 5.21 -6.00
N VAL A 95 2.40 4.90 -5.33
CA VAL A 95 2.99 5.75 -4.27
C VAL A 95 3.98 6.77 -4.87
N PRO A 96 4.34 7.84 -4.12
CA PRO A 96 5.38 8.78 -4.56
C PRO A 96 6.69 8.04 -4.89
N GLY A 97 7.18 8.23 -6.13
CA GLY A 97 8.37 7.54 -6.64
C GLY A 97 8.07 6.39 -7.60
N VAL A 98 6.82 5.92 -7.68
CA VAL A 98 6.38 4.98 -8.72
C VAL A 98 5.93 5.78 -9.94
N GLN A 99 6.53 5.49 -11.10
CA GLN A 99 6.17 6.11 -12.37
C GLN A 99 4.99 5.40 -13.02
N LYS A 100 5.01 4.06 -13.01
CA LYS A 100 3.98 3.24 -13.63
C LYS A 100 3.77 1.94 -12.87
N VAL A 101 2.50 1.55 -12.79
CA VAL A 101 2.05 0.25 -12.32
C VAL A 101 1.33 -0.44 -13.46
N SER A 102 1.73 -1.67 -13.79
CA SER A 102 0.99 -2.52 -14.72
C SER A 102 0.52 -3.77 -14.00
N LEU A 103 -0.79 -3.83 -13.73
CA LEU A 103 -1.41 -4.95 -13.04
C LEU A 103 -1.63 -6.12 -14.01
N THR A 104 -0.91 -7.22 -13.80
CA THR A 104 -1.04 -8.46 -14.58
C THR A 104 -2.08 -9.41 -13.96
N ALA A 105 -2.26 -9.36 -12.64
CA ALA A 105 -3.36 -10.05 -11.94
C ALA A 105 -3.85 -9.24 -10.74
N PRO A 106 -5.16 -9.25 -10.43
CA PRO A 106 -6.26 -9.91 -11.15
C PRO A 106 -6.63 -9.22 -12.47
N LEU A 107 -7.01 -9.98 -13.51
CA LEU A 107 -7.37 -9.45 -14.85
C LEU A 107 -8.69 -8.66 -14.87
N ALA A 108 -9.57 -8.90 -13.90
CA ALA A 108 -10.85 -8.22 -13.74
C ALA A 108 -11.06 -7.83 -12.26
N ASP A 109 -11.99 -6.92 -12.03
CA ASP A 109 -12.38 -6.52 -10.67
C ASP A 109 -13.02 -7.71 -9.94
N THR A 110 -12.65 -7.90 -8.68
CA THR A 110 -13.24 -8.92 -7.83
C THR A 110 -14.37 -8.30 -7.02
N ILE A 111 -15.59 -8.61 -7.42
CA ILE A 111 -16.80 -8.26 -6.66
C ILE A 111 -17.05 -9.38 -5.66
N VAL A 112 -17.21 -9.02 -4.39
CA VAL A 112 -17.55 -9.96 -3.32
C VAL A 112 -18.90 -9.58 -2.74
N ASP A 113 -19.69 -10.59 -2.41
CA ASP A 113 -20.97 -10.40 -1.73
C ASP A 113 -20.78 -9.83 -0.32
N ASP A 114 -21.84 -9.22 0.23
CA ASP A 114 -21.86 -8.57 1.55
C ASP A 114 -21.43 -9.47 2.72
N GLY A 115 -21.47 -10.80 2.55
CA GLY A 115 -21.03 -11.80 3.55
C GLY A 115 -19.60 -12.31 3.35
N ALA A 116 -18.91 -11.85 2.32
CA ALA A 116 -17.56 -12.29 1.96
C ALA A 116 -16.54 -11.17 2.17
N ALA A 117 -15.32 -11.56 2.54
CA ALA A 117 -14.20 -10.65 2.70
C ALA A 117 -13.06 -11.03 1.74
N VAL A 118 -12.40 -10.04 1.17
CA VAL A 118 -11.23 -10.28 0.32
C VAL A 118 -9.98 -10.43 1.17
N LYS A 119 -9.11 -11.39 0.81
CA LYS A 119 -7.77 -11.54 1.37
C LYS A 119 -6.74 -11.54 0.25
N LEU A 120 -5.61 -10.86 0.46
CA LEU A 120 -4.46 -10.95 -0.43
C LEU A 120 -3.73 -12.28 -0.19
N GLY A 121 -3.69 -13.10 -1.24
CA GLY A 121 -2.90 -14.31 -1.28
C GLY A 121 -1.43 -14.02 -1.60
N ASN A 122 -0.98 -14.58 -2.71
CA ASN A 122 0.35 -14.31 -3.24
C ASN A 122 0.39 -12.90 -3.85
N VAL A 123 1.36 -12.09 -3.43
CA VAL A 123 1.63 -10.76 -3.99
C VAL A 123 2.97 -10.82 -4.70
N ALA A 124 2.95 -10.81 -6.02
CA ALA A 124 4.13 -10.88 -6.86
C ALA A 124 4.38 -9.52 -7.53
N LEU A 125 5.18 -8.68 -6.88
CA LEU A 125 5.63 -7.42 -7.46
C LEU A 125 6.94 -7.64 -8.20
N THR A 126 7.01 -7.21 -9.45
CA THR A 126 8.21 -7.33 -10.29
C THR A 126 8.71 -5.93 -10.64
N TYR A 127 9.96 -5.63 -10.26
CA TYR A 127 10.61 -4.39 -10.68
C TYR A 127 11.03 -4.50 -12.15
N LYS A 128 10.55 -3.58 -12.99
CA LYS A 128 10.81 -3.57 -14.44
C LYS A 128 11.83 -2.55 -14.90
N GLY A 129 12.34 -1.73 -13.99
CA GLY A 129 13.34 -0.71 -14.29
C GLY A 129 12.89 0.68 -13.88
N ARG A 130 13.61 1.68 -14.41
CA ARG A 130 13.31 3.10 -14.19
C ARG A 130 12.91 3.74 -15.49
N ASP A 131 11.85 4.53 -15.44
CA ASP A 131 11.29 5.24 -16.59
C ASP A 131 10.92 6.67 -16.18
N ARG A 132 10.83 7.58 -17.13
CA ARG A 132 10.77 9.03 -16.90
C ARG A 132 9.47 9.65 -17.39
#